data_AF-A0A2A5YEA6-F1
#
_entry.id   AF-A0A2A5YEA6-F1
#
_cell.length_a   1.000
_cell.length_b   1.000
_cell.length_c   1.000
_cell.angle_alpha   90.00
_cell.angle_beta   90.00
_cell.angle_gamma   90.00
#
_symmetry.space_group_name_H-M   'P 1'
#
loop_
_entity.id
_entity.type
_entity.pdbx_description
1 polymer ?
#
loop_
_entity_poly.entity_id
_entity_poly.type
_entity_poly.pdbx_seq_one_letter_code
_entity_poly.pdbx_strand_id
1 'polypeptide(L)'
;CEEADSNNHYSSMRYKTLSSVDTFATSLAKAAVQIANDIEAKAIVAYTETGKTPLLISNFRPSAPIITFSPKDLTLRQMNILWGVEQTKIDRFDTTEAMFQIADSWLQTNKNFKKNDKVVIVAGTPPNEEAATNLIRVMKIGE
;
A
#
# COMPACT_ATOMS: atom_id res chain seq x y z
N CYS A 1 -2.75 -3.74 -21.80
CA CYS A 1 -3.19 -2.80 -20.75
C CYS A 1 -2.14 -1.74 -20.46
N GLU A 2 -0.86 -2.10 -20.34
CA GLU A 2 0.25 -1.16 -20.07
C GLU A 2 0.27 0.08 -20.97
N GLU A 3 0.01 -0.06 -22.27
CA GLU A 3 0.01 1.06 -23.23
C GLU A 3 -1.14 2.06 -23.05
N ALA A 4 -2.28 1.61 -22.49
CA ALA A 4 -3.39 2.49 -22.15
C ALA A 4 -3.16 3.17 -20.78
N ASP A 5 -2.53 2.45 -19.85
CA ASP A 5 -2.24 2.94 -18.51
C ASP A 5 -1.08 3.96 -18.49
N SER A 6 -0.13 3.87 -19.43
CA SER A 6 1.00 4.81 -19.57
C SER A 6 0.60 6.17 -20.14
N ASN A 7 -0.46 6.21 -20.95
CA ASN A 7 -0.96 7.43 -21.61
C ASN A 7 -2.00 8.19 -20.76
N ASN A 8 -2.37 7.66 -19.59
CA ASN A 8 -3.42 8.26 -18.78
C ASN A 8 -2.81 9.19 -17.72
N HIS A 9 -2.99 10.50 -17.88
CA HIS A 9 -2.71 11.47 -16.83
C HIS A 9 -3.76 11.31 -15.71
N TYR A 10 -3.48 10.43 -14.74
CA TYR A 10 -4.35 10.10 -13.59
C TYR A 10 -4.78 11.32 -12.74
N SER A 11 -4.14 12.48 -12.93
CA SER A 11 -4.48 13.75 -12.29
C SER A 11 -5.91 14.24 -12.56
N SER A 12 -6.56 13.77 -13.63
CA SER A 12 -7.90 14.21 -14.05
C SER A 12 -9.06 13.34 -13.57
N MET A 13 -8.79 12.14 -13.01
CA MET A 13 -9.87 11.31 -12.47
C MET A 13 -10.36 11.87 -11.14
N ARG A 14 -11.44 12.65 -11.22
CA ARG A 14 -12.33 12.96 -10.09
C ARG A 14 -12.73 11.65 -9.41
N TYR A 15 -12.12 11.37 -8.26
CA TYR A 15 -12.55 10.32 -7.37
C TYR A 15 -14.04 10.56 -7.05
N LYS A 16 -14.89 9.58 -7.36
CA LYS A 16 -16.28 9.59 -6.88
C LYS A 16 -16.17 9.69 -5.36
N THR A 17 -16.63 10.81 -4.78
CA THR A 17 -16.79 10.94 -3.34
C THR A 17 -17.72 9.83 -2.90
N LEU A 18 -17.16 8.69 -2.44
CA LEU A 18 -17.94 7.60 -1.90
C LEU A 18 -18.54 8.12 -0.59
N SER A 19 -19.80 8.55 -0.67
CA SER A 19 -20.54 9.30 0.34
C SER A 19 -20.88 8.52 1.62
N SER A 20 -20.15 7.44 1.92
CA SER A 20 -20.33 6.62 3.13
C SER A 20 -19.07 5.84 3.57
N VAL A 21 -17.91 6.07 2.95
CA VAL A 21 -16.66 5.38 3.33
C VAL A 21 -15.97 6.17 4.44
N ASP A 22 -15.42 5.46 5.43
CA ASP A 22 -14.67 6.01 6.55
C ASP A 22 -13.73 7.15 6.10
N THR A 23 -14.10 8.37 6.47
CA THR A 23 -13.42 9.60 6.03
C THR A 23 -11.96 9.60 6.52
N PHE A 24 -11.69 8.97 7.66
CA PHE A 24 -10.36 8.90 8.24
C PHE A 24 -9.43 8.03 7.39
N ALA A 25 -9.76 6.76 7.19
CA ALA A 25 -8.94 5.83 6.41
C ALA A 25 -8.80 6.29 4.94
N THR A 26 -9.86 6.87 4.36
CA THR A 26 -9.82 7.41 3.00
C THR A 26 -8.89 8.62 2.88
N SER A 27 -8.91 9.53 3.87
CA SER A 27 -8.01 10.69 3.89
C SER A 27 -6.57 10.26 4.07
N LEU A 28 -6.33 9.22 4.88
CA LEU A 28 -4.99 8.66 5.07
C LEU A 28 -4.48 7.99 3.79
N ALA A 29 -5.32 7.20 3.10
CA ALA A 29 -4.96 6.62 1.81
C ALA A 29 -4.63 7.70 0.76
N LYS A 30 -5.42 8.79 0.73
CA LYS A 30 -5.13 9.95 -0.13
C LYS A 30 -3.79 10.58 0.20
N ALA A 31 -3.51 10.82 1.47
CA ALA A 31 -2.25 11.39 1.93
C ALA A 31 -1.06 10.48 1.57
N ALA A 32 -1.21 9.16 1.74
CA ALA A 32 -0.16 8.19 1.39
C ALA A 32 0.16 8.23 -0.11
N VAL A 33 -0.86 8.30 -0.98
CA VAL A 33 -0.68 8.41 -2.43
C VAL A 33 -0.02 9.73 -2.81
N GLN A 34 -0.44 10.84 -2.19
CA GLN A 34 0.18 12.13 -2.42
C GLN A 34 1.67 12.12 -2.02
N ILE A 35 1.99 11.65 -0.80
CA ILE A 35 3.37 11.54 -0.32
C ILE A 35 4.20 10.66 -1.26
N ALA A 36 3.65 9.52 -1.70
CA ALA A 36 4.33 8.61 -2.61
C ALA A 36 4.67 9.29 -3.95
N ASN A 37 3.75 10.10 -4.49
CA ASN A 37 4.00 10.86 -5.72
C ASN A 37 5.03 11.97 -5.49
N ASP A 38 4.91 12.73 -4.40
CA ASP A 38 5.78 13.87 -4.09
C ASP A 38 7.24 13.46 -3.88
N ILE A 39 7.48 12.27 -3.30
CA ILE A 39 8.84 11.76 -3.08
C ILE A 39 9.33 10.86 -4.20
N GLU A 40 8.52 10.61 -5.24
CA GLU A 40 8.77 9.60 -6.27
C GLU A 40 9.09 8.23 -5.65
N ALA A 41 8.23 7.79 -4.73
CA ALA A 41 8.36 6.51 -4.06
C ALA A 41 8.33 5.37 -5.09
N LYS A 42 9.22 4.40 -4.91
CA LYS A 42 9.31 3.24 -5.78
C LYS A 42 8.15 2.26 -5.56
N ALA A 43 7.54 2.27 -4.38
CA ALA A 43 6.31 1.54 -4.09
C ALA A 43 5.55 2.12 -2.89
N ILE A 44 4.25 1.83 -2.86
CA ILE A 44 3.41 1.96 -1.68
C ILE A 44 3.22 0.57 -1.10
N VAL A 45 3.65 0.35 0.14
CA VAL A 45 3.51 -0.91 0.85
C VAL A 45 2.29 -0.84 1.76
N ALA A 46 1.36 -1.78 1.66
CA ALA A 46 0.17 -1.82 2.48
C ALA A 46 0.12 -3.11 3.31
N TYR A 47 -0.01 -3.00 4.63
CA TYR A 47 -0.32 -4.14 5.49
C TYR A 47 -1.82 -4.18 5.77
N THR A 48 -2.43 -5.35 5.61
CA THR A 48 -3.88 -5.49 5.81
C THR A 48 -4.33 -6.91 6.18
N GLU A 49 -5.29 -6.99 7.10
CA GLU A 49 -6.01 -8.23 7.41
C GLU A 49 -7.26 -8.40 6.52
N THR A 50 -7.94 -7.30 6.15
CA THR A 50 -9.25 -7.33 5.47
C THR A 50 -9.23 -6.87 4.01
N GLY A 51 -8.12 -6.29 3.54
CA GLY A 51 -8.02 -5.77 2.16
C GLY A 51 -8.54 -4.34 1.97
N LYS A 52 -9.07 -3.70 3.02
CA LYS A 52 -9.61 -2.32 2.92
C LYS A 52 -8.54 -1.29 2.57
N THR A 53 -7.37 -1.36 3.20
CA THR A 53 -6.26 -0.42 2.96
C THR A 53 -5.85 -0.35 1.47
N PRO A 54 -5.44 -1.48 0.83
CA PRO A 54 -5.04 -1.44 -0.58
C PRO A 54 -6.20 -1.12 -1.53
N LEU A 55 -7.45 -1.47 -1.17
CA LEU A 55 -8.63 -1.04 -1.94
C LEU A 55 -8.75 0.49 -1.97
N LEU A 56 -8.60 1.16 -0.82
CA LEU A 56 -8.65 2.63 -0.75
C LEU A 56 -7.50 3.28 -1.53
N ILE A 57 -6.28 2.76 -1.39
CA ILE A 57 -5.10 3.26 -2.11
C ILE A 57 -5.30 3.07 -3.63
N SER A 58 -5.73 1.88 -4.06
CA SER A 58 -5.98 1.56 -5.46
C SER A 58 -6.99 2.51 -6.11
N ASN A 59 -8.03 2.94 -5.38
CA ASN A 59 -9.02 3.89 -5.90
C ASN A 59 -8.43 5.25 -6.29
N PHE A 60 -7.32 5.66 -5.70
CA PHE A 60 -6.62 6.90 -6.05
C PHE A 60 -5.64 6.73 -7.23
N ARG A 61 -5.51 5.51 -7.78
CA ARG A 61 -4.68 5.20 -8.95
C ARG A 61 -3.25 5.78 -8.86
N PRO A 62 -2.47 5.39 -7.83
CA PRO A 62 -1.10 5.85 -7.69
C PRO A 62 -0.25 5.41 -8.89
N SER A 63 0.71 6.25 -9.28
CA SER A 63 1.71 5.89 -10.29
C SER A 63 2.69 4.82 -9.77
N ALA A 64 2.95 4.84 -8.46
CA ALA A 64 3.77 3.84 -7.80
C ALA A 64 3.00 2.52 -7.63
N PRO A 65 3.63 1.35 -7.83
CA PRO A 65 3.00 0.06 -7.61
C PRO A 65 2.61 -0.12 -6.14
N ILE A 66 1.48 -0.80 -5.89
CA ILE A 66 0.98 -1.09 -4.56
C ILE A 66 1.37 -2.53 -4.20
N ILE A 67 2.22 -2.69 -3.20
CA ILE A 67 2.67 -3.99 -2.70
C ILE A 67 1.96 -4.25 -1.38
N THR A 68 1.19 -5.32 -1.30
CA THR A 68 0.34 -5.62 -0.16
C THR A 68 0.79 -6.88 0.56
N PHE A 69 0.82 -6.81 1.88
CA PHE A 69 1.11 -7.92 2.75
C PHE A 69 -0.12 -8.29 3.58
N SER A 70 -0.46 -9.59 3.59
CA SER A 70 -1.57 -10.11 4.38
C SER A 70 -1.31 -11.56 4.84
N PRO A 71 -1.73 -11.95 6.05
CA PRO A 71 -1.64 -13.33 6.49
C PRO A 71 -2.79 -14.23 6.01
N LYS A 72 -3.90 -13.64 5.53
CA LYS A 72 -5.11 -14.38 5.16
C LYS A 72 -5.16 -14.67 3.66
N ASP A 73 -5.18 -15.95 3.28
CA ASP A 73 -5.31 -16.38 1.87
C ASP A 73 -6.60 -15.86 1.21
N LEU A 74 -7.69 -15.79 1.97
CA LEU A 74 -8.96 -15.25 1.48
C LEU A 74 -8.81 -13.78 1.05
N THR A 75 -8.18 -12.96 1.89
CA THR A 75 -7.92 -11.55 1.63
C THR A 75 -7.00 -11.40 0.41
N LEU A 76 -5.94 -12.20 0.30
CA LEU A 76 -5.06 -12.20 -0.86
C LEU A 76 -5.82 -12.51 -2.16
N ARG A 77 -6.74 -13.48 -2.14
CA ARG A 77 -7.56 -13.82 -3.30
C ARG A 77 -8.49 -12.69 -3.70
N GLN A 78 -9.13 -12.03 -2.72
CA GLN A 78 -10.00 -10.88 -2.95
C GLN A 78 -9.25 -9.70 -3.56
N MET A 79 -7.97 -9.53 -3.26
CA MET A 79 -7.19 -8.40 -3.76
C MET A 79 -6.74 -8.54 -5.22
N ASN A 80 -6.86 -9.72 -5.83
CA ASN A 80 -6.51 -9.94 -7.25
C ASN A 80 -7.32 -9.08 -8.23
N ILE A 81 -8.49 -8.58 -7.83
CA ILE A 81 -9.33 -7.71 -8.66
C ILE A 81 -9.01 -6.22 -8.49
N LEU A 82 -8.11 -5.87 -7.55
CA LEU A 82 -7.75 -4.49 -7.29
C LEU A 82 -6.74 -3.99 -8.32
N TRP A 83 -6.92 -2.75 -8.76
CA TRP A 83 -6.04 -2.14 -9.76
C TRP A 83 -4.67 -1.83 -9.14
N GLY A 84 -3.60 -2.21 -9.85
CA GLY A 84 -2.22 -1.86 -9.47
C GLY A 84 -1.74 -2.50 -8.16
N VAL A 85 -2.46 -3.49 -7.64
CA VAL A 85 -2.11 -4.20 -6.40
C VAL A 85 -1.43 -5.51 -6.73
N GLU A 86 -0.23 -5.68 -6.16
CA GLU A 86 0.41 -6.97 -6.02
C GLU A 86 0.39 -7.38 -4.55
N GLN A 87 0.08 -8.63 -4.27
CA GLN A 87 -0.09 -9.12 -2.91
C GLN A 87 0.78 -10.32 -2.60
N THR A 88 1.25 -10.40 -1.37
CA THR A 88 2.10 -11.47 -0.87
C THR A 88 1.65 -11.92 0.50
N LYS A 89 1.68 -13.24 0.69
CA LYS A 89 1.42 -13.85 2.00
C LYS A 89 2.61 -13.65 2.92
N ILE A 90 2.32 -13.19 4.13
CA ILE A 90 3.30 -13.06 5.21
C ILE A 90 2.70 -13.63 6.50
N ASP A 91 3.55 -13.93 7.48
CA ASP A 91 3.08 -14.28 8.81
C ASP A 91 2.64 -13.05 9.60
N ARG A 92 1.95 -13.29 10.72
CA ARG A 92 1.56 -12.25 11.67
C ARG A 92 2.76 -11.76 12.46
N PHE A 93 2.77 -10.47 12.78
CA PHE A 93 3.86 -9.84 13.52
C PHE A 93 3.30 -9.12 14.75
N ASP A 94 3.98 -9.26 15.88
CA ASP A 94 3.51 -8.65 17.14
C ASP A 94 3.90 -7.16 17.26
N THR A 95 4.87 -6.71 16.46
CA THR A 95 5.37 -5.33 16.49
C THR A 95 5.40 -4.71 15.09
N THR A 96 5.17 -3.40 15.05
CA THR A 96 5.30 -2.58 13.84
C THR A 96 6.73 -2.61 13.30
N GLU A 97 7.73 -2.60 14.17
CA GLU A 97 9.15 -2.66 13.81
C GLU A 97 9.50 -3.94 13.07
N ALA A 98 9.05 -5.11 13.56
CA ALA A 98 9.27 -6.38 12.87
C ALA A 98 8.59 -6.40 11.50
N MET A 99 7.37 -5.85 11.41
CA MET A 99 6.65 -5.69 10.17
C MET A 99 7.46 -4.87 9.14
N PHE A 100 8.02 -3.72 9.54
CA PHE A 100 8.82 -2.88 8.64
C PHE A 100 10.13 -3.55 8.19
N GLN A 101 10.83 -4.26 9.08
CA GLN A 101 12.07 -4.98 8.74
C GLN A 101 11.83 -6.10 7.72
N ILE A 102 10.71 -6.82 7.86
CA ILE A 102 10.32 -7.85 6.89
C ILE A 102 9.94 -7.23 5.55
N ALA A 103 9.23 -6.10 5.53
CA ALA A 103 8.97 -5.35 4.30
C ALA A 103 10.28 -5.02 3.57
N ASP A 104 11.23 -4.41 4.29
CA ASP A 104 12.54 -4.03 3.73
C ASP A 104 13.28 -5.24 3.13
N SER A 105 13.42 -6.32 3.91
CA SER A 105 14.11 -7.54 3.47
C SER A 105 13.42 -8.20 2.28
N TRP A 106 12.08 -8.23 2.29
CA TRP A 106 11.30 -8.83 1.22
C TRP A 106 11.41 -8.04 -0.08
N LEU A 107 11.35 -6.70 0.00
CA LEU A 107 11.47 -5.82 -1.16
C LEU A 107 12.85 -5.91 -1.82
N GLN A 108 13.91 -5.99 -1.01
CA GLN A 108 15.26 -6.20 -1.53
C GLN A 108 15.37 -7.56 -2.25
N THR A 109 14.89 -8.63 -1.62
CA THR A 109 15.03 -10.00 -2.13
C THR A 109 14.16 -10.29 -3.36
N ASN A 110 12.88 -9.88 -3.33
CA ASN A 110 11.89 -10.30 -4.32
C ASN A 110 11.62 -9.25 -5.41
N LYS A 111 11.93 -7.99 -5.14
CA LYS A 111 11.65 -6.87 -6.05
C LYS A 111 12.88 -6.07 -6.46
N ASN A 112 14.07 -6.51 -6.04
CA ASN A 112 15.34 -5.88 -6.39
C ASN A 112 15.35 -4.38 -6.00
N PHE A 113 14.74 -4.05 -4.86
CA PHE A 113 14.84 -2.72 -4.28
C PHE A 113 16.27 -2.53 -3.77
N LYS A 114 16.83 -1.37 -4.08
CA LYS A 114 18.21 -0.99 -3.76
C LYS A 114 18.22 -0.09 -2.54
N LYS A 115 19.38 -0.02 -1.89
CA LYS A 115 19.63 0.95 -0.83
C LYS A 115 19.24 2.36 -1.29
N ASN A 116 18.56 3.11 -0.42
CA ASN A 116 18.01 4.44 -0.66
C ASN A 116 16.73 4.53 -1.53
N ASP A 117 16.21 3.41 -2.06
CA ASP A 117 14.88 3.44 -2.68
C ASP A 117 13.84 3.88 -1.64
N LYS A 118 12.98 4.83 -1.99
CA LYS A 118 11.98 5.39 -1.09
C LYS A 118 10.70 4.57 -1.17
N VAL A 119 10.12 4.26 -0.01
CA VAL A 119 8.84 3.56 0.09
C VAL A 119 7.93 4.24 1.10
N VAL A 120 6.63 4.17 0.83
CA VAL A 120 5.59 4.62 1.75
C VAL A 120 4.86 3.41 2.28
N ILE A 121 4.91 3.18 3.59
CA ILE A 121 4.22 2.09 4.26
C ILE A 121 2.92 2.59 4.88
N VAL A 122 1.84 1.87 4.65
CA VAL A 122 0.50 2.14 5.19
C VAL A 122 0.02 0.91 5.96
N ALA A 123 -0.39 1.10 7.22
CA ALA A 123 -0.84 0.00 8.07
C ALA A 123 -1.93 0.46 9.06
N GLY A 124 -2.62 -0.51 9.66
CA GLY A 124 -3.40 -0.32 10.88
C GLY A 124 -2.59 -0.82 12.08
N THR A 125 -2.53 -0.04 13.14
CA THR A 125 -1.92 -0.40 14.42
C THR A 125 -3.00 -0.45 15.51
N PRO A 126 -2.94 -1.41 16.45
CA PRO A 126 -1.92 -2.45 16.62
C PRO A 126 -1.94 -3.53 15.53
N PRO A 127 -0.79 -4.17 15.24
CA PRO A 127 -0.74 -5.29 14.31
C PRO A 127 -1.51 -6.49 14.88
N ASN A 128 -1.98 -7.39 14.00
CA ASN A 128 -2.77 -8.60 14.31
C ASN A 128 -4.24 -8.39 14.73
N GLU A 129 -4.72 -7.15 14.79
CA GLU A 129 -6.15 -6.85 14.94
C GLU A 129 -6.75 -6.35 13.62
N GLU A 130 -8.06 -6.53 13.42
CA GLU A 130 -8.80 -5.88 12.34
C GLU A 130 -8.98 -4.38 12.64
N ALA A 131 -7.87 -3.67 12.77
CA ALA A 131 -7.83 -2.24 13.05
C ALA A 131 -8.00 -1.42 11.76
N ALA A 132 -8.58 -0.23 11.91
CA ALA A 132 -8.64 0.75 10.85
C ALA A 132 -7.23 1.24 10.47
N THR A 133 -7.04 1.58 9.20
CA THR A 133 -5.80 2.15 8.70
C THR A 133 -5.51 3.48 9.40
N ASN A 134 -4.43 3.56 10.16
CA ASN A 134 -4.09 4.73 11.00
C ASN A 134 -2.61 5.15 10.94
N LEU A 135 -1.76 4.43 10.20
CA LEU A 135 -0.32 4.68 10.12
C LEU A 135 0.13 4.92 8.68
N ILE A 136 0.92 5.98 8.49
CA ILE A 136 1.79 6.18 7.32
C ILE A 136 3.22 6.31 7.83
N ARG A 137 4.14 5.55 7.24
CA ARG A 137 5.59 5.66 7.48
C ARG A 137 6.29 5.84 6.15
N VAL A 138 7.15 6.85 6.05
CA VAL A 138 8.07 7.01 4.93
C VAL A 138 9.42 6.47 5.35
N MET A 139 10.02 5.60 4.54
CA MET A 139 11.36 5.09 4.83
C MET A 139 12.16 4.85 3.54
N LYS A 140 13.47 4.71 3.72
CA LYS A 140 14.38 4.26 2.68
C LYS A 140 14.74 2.81 2.91
N ILE A 141 14.92 2.07 1.82
CA ILE A 141 15.37 0.69 1.85
C ILE A 141 16.84 0.63 2.31
N GLY A 142 17.15 -0.30 3.22
CA GLY A 142 18.49 -0.53 3.75
C GLY A 142 19.03 0.59 4.66
N GLU A 143 18.13 1.33 5.32
CA GLU A 143 18.43 2.33 6.38
C GLU A 143 18.29 1.73 7.79
#